data_AF-A0AAE0ZVA6-F1
#
_entry.id   AF-A0AAE0ZVA6-F1
#
_cell.length_a   1.000
_cell.length_b   1.000
_cell.length_c   1.000
_cell.angle_alpha   90.00
_cell.angle_beta   90.00
_cell.angle_gamma   90.00
#
_symmetry.space_group_name_H-M   'P 1'
#
loop_
_entity.id
_entity.type
_entity.pdbx_description
1 polymer ?
#
loop_
_entity_poly.entity_id
_entity_poly.type
_entity_poly.pdbx_seq_one_letter_code
_entity_poly.pdbx_strand_id
1 'polypeptide(L)'
;MSGYTSEDQWIAIQKKTFANWANEQLKIGNRSVDDLAVDFSDGVRLVALVEALQFRKLGKVFQRPTSRIQMLQNVSLALQAVAEDNVRLVNIGNDDIVDANLKLTLGLLWHLILRYQISGARAAPPRKLMLSWFRSMLPDDLDITNLTTSWSDGRALHALLEQCRPGLSPDWRNLQPGDAVSNCQKAMRLAKEKLGIPRVISAEDFASPELDELSAMTYLSYFIKKDSPGYNEMLEWVRKQLKTLKVTNFTTDWNDGQLLCSLVHSYGGGIPGWPLLDKSGNVAACQIGLDSAHALGVQKTISASELADPKVDHLTVMTYVALFKKVTPRLPKAQKCRVETRLEETTVGQEARFCLRLADPDASPSKVSVRISAGHASSPVCSLTWTKDSAQCVFLPQEIVQHKIHVFYDGEEIQNSPMTVSILHDISKVKVIASQAPVRVGRSLEIEVVCPNELREYVETRRQAPGGQAQSLGLEATSTGLKTSFVPPSAGIWTYQVNVGSQEVCLGKVKAYDPTSAHLAGPDKGAVGEEIILQVNTENAGEDKLEAEIEYEGGQRSTDVKVTSKGGIQYLAFNPSAEGRVLAKITMHGENIKESTY
;
A
#
# COMPACT_ATOMS: atom_id res chain seq x y z
N MET A 1 -24.21 54.43 14.82
CA MET A 1 -24.20 52.96 14.78
C MET A 1 -25.60 52.50 15.20
N SER A 2 -26.47 52.23 14.24
CA SER A 2 -27.80 51.68 14.51
C SER A 2 -27.63 50.19 14.83
N GLY A 3 -27.89 49.80 16.08
CA GLY A 3 -27.89 48.41 16.49
C GLY A 3 -29.09 47.70 15.90
N TYR A 4 -28.90 46.99 14.79
CA TYR A 4 -29.84 45.98 14.33
C TYR A 4 -29.72 44.76 15.26
N THR A 5 -30.86 44.23 15.70
CA THR A 5 -30.89 43.00 16.50
C THR A 5 -30.39 41.82 15.65
N SER A 6 -29.90 40.73 16.25
CA SER A 6 -29.48 39.51 15.50
C SER A 6 -30.64 38.98 14.61
N GLU A 7 -31.88 39.14 15.08
CA GLU A 7 -33.09 38.77 14.33
C GLU A 7 -33.29 39.59 13.04
N ASP A 8 -32.80 40.83 12.98
CA ASP A 8 -32.85 41.65 11.76
C ASP A 8 -31.72 41.32 10.77
N GLN A 9 -30.59 40.80 11.26
CA GLN A 9 -29.39 40.60 10.44
C GLN A 9 -29.51 39.39 9.53
N TRP A 10 -30.00 38.25 10.02
CA TRP A 10 -30.19 37.05 9.17
C TRP A 10 -31.22 37.31 8.05
N ILE A 11 -32.28 38.09 8.33
CA ILE A 11 -33.27 38.49 7.32
C ILE A 11 -32.62 39.36 6.24
N ALA A 12 -31.74 40.29 6.63
CA ALA A 12 -31.02 41.13 5.69
C ALA A 12 -30.10 40.31 4.76
N ILE A 13 -29.38 39.32 5.32
CA ILE A 13 -28.55 38.38 4.55
C ILE A 13 -29.41 37.60 3.54
N GLN A 14 -30.55 37.07 3.98
CA GLN A 14 -31.47 36.33 3.11
C GLN A 14 -32.07 37.20 2.01
N LYS A 15 -32.54 38.40 2.34
CA LYS A 15 -33.07 39.37 1.37
C LYS A 15 -32.04 39.67 0.28
N LYS A 16 -30.80 39.98 0.65
CA LYS A 16 -29.72 40.27 -0.29
C LYS A 16 -29.37 39.05 -1.15
N THR A 17 -29.29 37.87 -0.54
CA THR A 17 -28.95 36.62 -1.24
C THR A 17 -30.00 36.26 -2.28
N PHE A 18 -31.28 36.33 -1.91
CA PHE A 18 -32.39 36.01 -2.82
C PHE A 18 -32.57 37.06 -3.92
N ALA A 19 -32.33 38.35 -3.63
CA ALA A 19 -32.30 39.40 -4.64
C ALA A 19 -31.19 39.15 -5.68
N ASN A 20 -29.97 38.87 -5.23
CA ASN A 20 -28.86 38.55 -6.12
C ASN A 20 -29.11 37.27 -6.92
N TRP A 21 -29.73 36.25 -6.32
CA TRP A 21 -30.13 35.04 -7.02
C TRP A 21 -31.17 35.33 -8.12
N ALA A 22 -32.21 36.12 -7.82
CA ALA A 22 -33.20 36.51 -8.81
C ALA A 22 -32.57 37.31 -9.96
N ASN A 23 -31.66 38.24 -9.63
CA ASN A 23 -30.90 39.01 -10.62
C ASN A 23 -30.02 38.12 -11.49
N GLU A 24 -29.43 37.05 -10.94
CA GLU A 24 -28.67 36.07 -11.72
C GLU A 24 -29.53 35.41 -12.81
N GLN A 25 -30.79 35.07 -12.49
CA GLN A 25 -31.72 34.48 -13.46
C GLN A 25 -32.25 35.51 -14.47
N LEU A 26 -32.33 36.78 -14.08
CA LEU A 26 -32.85 37.87 -14.90
C LEU A 26 -31.82 38.53 -15.83
N LYS A 27 -30.54 38.12 -15.78
CA LYS A 27 -29.44 38.71 -16.57
C LYS A 27 -29.74 38.87 -18.06
N ILE A 28 -30.45 37.90 -18.66
CA ILE A 28 -30.73 37.86 -20.10
C ILE A 28 -31.86 38.84 -20.49
N GLY A 29 -32.61 39.39 -19.51
CA GLY A 29 -33.77 40.26 -19.74
C GLY A 29 -33.56 41.76 -19.44
N ASN A 30 -32.34 42.18 -19.05
CA ASN A 30 -32.01 43.55 -18.61
C ASN A 30 -32.98 44.11 -17.55
N ARG A 31 -33.42 43.25 -16.62
CA ARG A 31 -34.25 43.61 -15.48
C ARG A 31 -33.45 43.33 -14.20
N SER A 32 -33.50 44.26 -13.25
CA SER A 32 -32.93 44.09 -11.92
C SER A 32 -34.02 44.22 -10.86
N VAL A 33 -33.76 43.57 -9.73
CA VAL A 33 -34.53 43.59 -8.50
C VAL A 33 -33.59 44.10 -7.41
N ASP A 34 -33.94 45.23 -6.81
CA ASP A 34 -33.19 45.85 -5.72
C ASP A 34 -33.92 45.63 -4.38
N ASP A 35 -35.24 45.88 -4.36
CA ASP A 35 -36.10 45.55 -3.23
C ASP A 35 -37.12 44.48 -3.61
N LEU A 36 -36.89 43.25 -3.13
CA LEU A 36 -37.73 42.09 -3.44
C LEU A 36 -39.24 42.34 -3.24
N ALA A 37 -39.64 43.03 -2.17
CA ALA A 37 -41.05 43.21 -1.84
C ALA A 37 -41.72 44.23 -2.78
N VAL A 38 -41.02 45.32 -3.08
CA VAL A 38 -41.55 46.39 -3.95
C VAL A 38 -41.47 45.98 -5.42
N ASP A 39 -40.33 45.46 -5.86
CA ASP A 39 -40.04 45.23 -7.28
C ASP A 39 -40.81 44.06 -7.90
N PHE A 40 -41.34 43.15 -7.08
CA PHE A 40 -42.22 42.07 -7.52
C PHE A 40 -43.71 42.38 -7.37
N SER A 41 -44.09 43.44 -6.65
CA SER A 41 -45.48 43.76 -6.35
C SER A 41 -46.35 43.99 -7.60
N ASP A 42 -45.78 44.52 -8.67
CA ASP A 42 -46.48 44.77 -9.94
C ASP A 42 -46.63 43.52 -10.84
N GLY A 43 -45.98 42.43 -10.43
CA GLY A 43 -45.93 41.13 -11.11
C GLY A 43 -45.08 41.09 -12.39
N VAL A 44 -44.58 42.21 -12.91
CA VAL A 44 -43.86 42.25 -14.21
C VAL A 44 -42.51 41.55 -14.12
N ARG A 45 -41.75 41.84 -13.06
CA ARG A 45 -40.46 41.18 -12.81
C ARG A 45 -40.62 39.74 -12.35
N LEU A 46 -41.68 39.45 -11.59
CA LEU A 46 -41.96 38.10 -11.12
C LEU A 46 -42.30 37.16 -12.30
N VAL A 47 -43.14 37.61 -13.24
CA VAL A 47 -43.41 36.84 -14.46
C VAL A 47 -42.12 36.63 -15.24
N ALA A 48 -41.29 37.65 -15.42
CA ALA A 48 -40.02 37.48 -16.13
C ALA A 48 -39.06 36.50 -15.44
N LEU A 49 -39.04 36.47 -14.11
CA LEU A 49 -38.26 35.51 -13.35
C LEU A 49 -38.76 34.08 -13.61
N VAL A 50 -40.08 33.86 -13.53
CA VAL A 50 -40.66 32.52 -13.79
C VAL A 50 -40.48 32.10 -15.25
N GLU A 51 -40.60 33.02 -16.21
CA GLU A 51 -40.31 32.76 -17.63
C GLU A 51 -38.85 32.32 -17.83
N ALA A 52 -37.91 32.97 -17.14
CA ALA A 52 -36.49 32.62 -17.21
C ALA A 52 -36.21 31.24 -16.61
N LEU A 53 -36.86 30.89 -15.49
CA LEU A 53 -36.70 29.60 -14.81
C LEU A 53 -37.32 28.43 -15.59
N GLN A 54 -38.47 28.65 -16.22
CA GLN A 54 -39.20 27.63 -16.97
C GLN A 54 -38.82 27.57 -18.46
N PHE A 55 -37.96 28.48 -18.92
CA PHE A 55 -37.56 28.60 -20.32
C PHE A 55 -38.75 28.69 -21.30
N ARG A 56 -39.84 29.34 -20.89
CA ARG A 56 -41.06 29.53 -21.71
C ARG A 56 -41.72 30.88 -21.42
N LYS A 57 -42.56 31.34 -22.35
CA LYS A 57 -43.43 32.52 -22.14
C LYS A 57 -44.72 32.11 -21.43
N LEU A 58 -45.14 32.88 -20.43
CA LEU A 58 -46.33 32.56 -19.63
C LEU A 58 -47.62 33.14 -20.21
N GLY A 59 -47.55 34.21 -20.99
CA GLY A 59 -48.73 34.81 -21.63
C GLY A 59 -48.63 36.32 -21.75
N LYS A 60 -49.79 36.98 -21.78
CA LYS A 60 -49.87 38.45 -21.90
C LYS A 60 -49.68 39.11 -20.54
N VAL A 61 -48.57 39.83 -20.39
CA VAL A 61 -48.20 40.59 -19.18
C VAL A 61 -48.52 42.06 -19.38
N PHE A 62 -49.15 42.70 -18.39
CA PHE A 62 -49.29 44.15 -18.35
C PHE A 62 -47.93 44.76 -18.00
N GLN A 63 -47.18 45.23 -19.00
CA GLN A 63 -45.81 45.74 -18.83
C GLN A 63 -45.72 47.04 -18.02
N ARG A 64 -46.82 47.78 -17.91
CA ARG A 64 -46.95 49.01 -17.14
C ARG A 64 -48.29 48.99 -16.42
N PRO A 65 -48.45 48.15 -15.38
CA PRO A 65 -49.72 48.01 -14.70
C PRO A 65 -50.02 49.31 -13.94
N THR A 66 -51.20 49.89 -14.16
CA THR A 66 -51.63 51.16 -13.53
C THR A 66 -52.70 50.95 -12.47
N SER A 67 -53.23 49.74 -12.34
CA SER A 67 -54.25 49.40 -11.34
C SER A 67 -53.90 48.11 -10.59
N ARG A 68 -54.35 48.01 -9.33
CA ARG A 68 -54.15 46.81 -8.50
C ARG A 68 -54.67 45.54 -9.17
N ILE A 69 -55.76 45.62 -9.93
CA ILE A 69 -56.31 44.50 -10.69
C ILE A 69 -55.31 43.97 -11.73
N GLN A 70 -54.63 44.86 -12.47
CA GLN A 70 -53.62 44.46 -13.45
C GLN A 70 -52.39 43.83 -12.77
N MET A 71 -51.99 44.35 -11.60
CA MET A 71 -50.90 43.78 -10.79
C MET A 71 -51.24 42.36 -10.31
N LEU A 72 -52.45 42.17 -9.75
CA LEU A 72 -52.94 40.85 -9.33
C LEU A 72 -52.98 39.85 -10.49
N GLN A 73 -53.39 40.28 -11.68
CA GLN A 73 -53.40 39.44 -12.88
C GLN A 73 -52.00 38.99 -13.30
N ASN A 74 -51.01 39.89 -13.28
CA ASN A 74 -49.62 39.55 -13.56
C ASN A 74 -49.07 38.54 -12.52
N VAL A 75 -49.29 38.79 -11.23
CA VAL A 75 -48.83 37.89 -10.16
C VAL A 75 -49.52 36.53 -10.25
N SER A 76 -50.84 36.49 -10.46
CA SER A 76 -51.59 35.24 -10.66
C SER A 76 -51.03 34.41 -11.81
N LEU A 77 -50.65 35.04 -12.92
CA LEU A 77 -50.04 34.36 -14.05
C LEU A 77 -48.74 33.64 -13.66
N ALA A 78 -47.88 34.33 -12.90
CA ALA A 78 -46.64 33.74 -12.41
C ALA A 78 -46.90 32.59 -11.41
N LEU A 79 -47.77 32.79 -10.42
CA LEU A 79 -48.05 31.78 -9.39
C LEU A 79 -48.72 30.52 -9.97
N GLN A 80 -49.62 30.67 -10.95
CA GLN A 80 -50.23 29.54 -11.66
C GLN A 80 -49.16 28.72 -12.40
N ALA A 81 -48.28 29.38 -13.15
CA ALA A 81 -47.19 28.70 -13.84
C ALA A 81 -46.25 27.95 -12.88
N VAL A 82 -45.98 28.52 -11.70
CA VAL A 82 -45.18 27.87 -10.65
C VAL A 82 -45.90 26.64 -10.07
N ALA A 83 -47.21 26.73 -9.86
CA ALA A 83 -48.02 25.61 -9.38
C ALA A 83 -48.09 24.45 -10.40
N GLU A 84 -48.14 24.75 -11.71
CA GLU A 84 -48.08 23.75 -12.80
C GLU A 84 -46.82 22.86 -12.73
N ASP A 85 -45.70 23.42 -12.26
CA ASP A 85 -44.44 22.69 -12.06
C ASP A 85 -44.38 21.93 -10.72
N ASN A 86 -45.53 21.73 -10.07
CA ASN A 86 -45.73 21.01 -8.81
C ASN A 86 -45.06 21.68 -7.59
N VAL A 87 -44.92 23.01 -7.61
CA VAL A 87 -44.48 23.77 -6.44
C VAL A 87 -45.66 24.02 -5.51
N ARG A 88 -45.51 23.66 -4.23
CA ARG A 88 -46.54 23.86 -3.21
C ARG A 88 -46.47 25.28 -2.63
N LEU A 89 -47.33 26.17 -3.10
CA LEU A 89 -47.45 27.56 -2.62
C LEU A 89 -48.36 27.65 -1.38
N VAL A 90 -48.01 26.94 -0.31
CA VAL A 90 -48.84 26.92 0.91
C VAL A 90 -48.83 28.31 1.55
N ASN A 91 -50.00 28.91 1.69
CA ASN A 91 -50.21 30.25 2.29
C ASN A 91 -49.51 31.40 1.54
N ILE A 92 -49.38 31.32 0.22
CA ILE A 92 -48.88 32.43 -0.61
C ILE A 92 -49.94 32.74 -1.68
N GLY A 93 -50.65 33.84 -1.48
CA GLY A 93 -51.62 34.42 -2.41
C GLY A 93 -50.99 35.43 -3.37
N ASN A 94 -51.76 35.83 -4.38
CA ASN A 94 -51.33 36.90 -5.29
C ASN A 94 -51.42 38.28 -4.64
N ASP A 95 -52.37 38.49 -3.74
CA ASP A 95 -52.54 39.68 -2.91
C ASP A 95 -51.34 39.89 -1.98
N ASP A 96 -50.79 38.82 -1.38
CA ASP A 96 -49.61 38.91 -0.53
C ASP A 96 -48.39 39.52 -1.23
N ILE A 97 -48.18 39.17 -2.50
CA ILE A 97 -47.08 39.70 -3.30
C ILE A 97 -47.38 41.13 -3.74
N VAL A 98 -48.60 41.40 -4.20
CA VAL A 98 -49.03 42.76 -4.61
C VAL A 98 -48.96 43.75 -3.45
N ASP A 99 -49.28 43.31 -2.24
CA ASP A 99 -49.25 44.12 -1.02
C ASP A 99 -47.83 44.16 -0.38
N ALA A 100 -46.80 43.69 -1.11
CA ALA A 100 -45.39 43.76 -0.73
C ALA A 100 -45.06 43.06 0.60
N ASN A 101 -45.69 41.91 0.89
CA ASN A 101 -45.37 41.10 2.06
C ASN A 101 -44.00 40.42 1.88
N LEU A 102 -42.97 41.00 2.50
CA LEU A 102 -41.59 40.52 2.37
C LEU A 102 -41.43 39.06 2.80
N LYS A 103 -42.08 38.63 3.89
CA LYS A 103 -41.96 37.25 4.41
C LYS A 103 -42.47 36.24 3.40
N LEU A 104 -43.64 36.50 2.81
CA LEU A 104 -44.24 35.60 1.81
C LEU A 104 -43.52 35.69 0.46
N THR A 105 -42.96 36.86 0.12
CA THR A 105 -42.10 37.02 -1.06
C THR A 105 -40.80 36.21 -0.92
N LEU A 106 -40.13 36.26 0.23
CA LEU A 106 -38.96 35.42 0.52
C LEU A 106 -39.34 33.93 0.50
N GLY A 107 -40.49 33.58 1.08
CA GLY A 107 -41.05 32.23 1.01
C GLY A 107 -41.24 31.76 -0.43
N LEU A 108 -41.81 32.58 -1.30
CA LEU A 108 -41.99 32.28 -2.73
C LEU A 108 -40.64 32.04 -3.40
N LEU A 109 -39.68 32.96 -3.25
CA LEU A 109 -38.35 32.84 -3.85
C LEU A 109 -37.61 31.59 -3.38
N TRP A 110 -37.71 31.24 -2.11
CA TRP A 110 -37.17 29.98 -1.60
C TRP A 110 -37.74 28.77 -2.33
N HIS A 111 -39.07 28.70 -2.53
CA HIS A 111 -39.68 27.59 -3.27
C HIS A 111 -39.22 27.53 -4.72
N LEU A 112 -38.97 28.69 -5.36
CA LEU A 112 -38.37 28.74 -6.71
C LEU A 112 -36.93 28.24 -6.71
N ILE A 113 -36.08 28.72 -5.79
CA ILE A 113 -34.69 28.26 -5.64
C ILE A 113 -34.67 26.74 -5.44
N LEU A 114 -35.49 26.26 -4.51
CA LEU A 114 -35.60 24.84 -4.20
C LEU A 114 -35.95 24.03 -5.45
N ARG A 115 -37.00 24.42 -6.19
CA ARG A 115 -37.52 23.66 -7.33
C ARG A 115 -36.59 23.67 -8.55
N TYR A 116 -36.06 24.84 -8.89
CA TYR A 116 -35.38 25.06 -10.18
C TYR A 116 -33.85 25.02 -10.08
N GLN A 117 -33.28 25.17 -8.88
CA GLN A 117 -31.83 25.12 -8.69
C GLN A 117 -31.36 23.89 -7.90
N ILE A 118 -32.08 23.49 -6.84
CA ILE A 118 -31.60 22.44 -5.93
C ILE A 118 -32.17 21.07 -6.27
N SER A 119 -33.49 20.89 -6.22
CA SER A 119 -34.12 19.57 -6.36
C SER A 119 -35.61 19.62 -6.74
N GLY A 120 -36.03 18.69 -7.59
CA GLY A 120 -37.42 18.55 -8.05
C GLY A 120 -38.35 17.80 -7.09
N ALA A 121 -38.78 18.44 -5.99
CA ALA A 121 -39.99 18.18 -5.18
C ALA A 121 -40.39 16.74 -4.74
N ARG A 122 -39.65 15.66 -5.07
CA ARG A 122 -40.06 14.26 -4.87
C ARG A 122 -39.08 13.38 -4.09
N ALA A 123 -37.93 13.92 -3.67
CA ALA A 123 -36.86 13.16 -3.03
C ALA A 123 -36.73 13.48 -1.52
N ALA A 124 -35.74 12.85 -0.88
CA ALA A 124 -35.29 13.17 0.47
C ALA A 124 -35.06 14.69 0.65
N PRO A 125 -35.19 15.23 1.89
CA PRO A 125 -35.04 16.66 2.15
C PRO A 125 -33.73 17.20 1.53
N PRO A 126 -33.77 18.24 0.68
CA PRO A 126 -32.60 18.68 -0.08
C PRO A 126 -31.39 19.01 0.78
N ARG A 127 -31.61 19.60 1.97
CA ARG A 127 -30.59 19.79 3.00
C ARG A 127 -29.78 18.52 3.30
N LYS A 128 -30.48 17.40 3.52
CA LYS A 128 -29.85 16.10 3.85
C LYS A 128 -29.03 15.59 2.67
N LEU A 129 -29.54 15.73 1.44
CA LEU A 129 -28.81 15.33 0.23
C LEU A 129 -27.55 16.18 0.04
N MET A 130 -27.67 17.51 0.14
CA MET A 130 -26.53 18.43 0.05
C MET A 130 -25.44 18.10 1.07
N LEU A 131 -25.82 17.95 2.34
CA LEU A 131 -24.87 17.64 3.41
C LEU A 131 -24.18 16.29 3.19
N SER A 132 -24.94 15.26 2.76
CA SER A 132 -24.38 13.95 2.44
C SER A 132 -23.40 14.03 1.27
N TRP A 133 -23.74 14.76 0.21
CA TRP A 133 -22.87 14.93 -0.94
C TRP A 133 -21.58 15.67 -0.57
N PHE A 134 -21.67 16.77 0.18
CA PHE A 134 -20.49 17.52 0.61
C PHE A 134 -19.57 16.66 1.49
N ARG A 135 -20.12 15.87 2.42
CA ARG A 135 -19.32 14.93 3.22
C ARG A 135 -18.63 13.86 2.39
N SER A 136 -19.31 13.34 1.35
CA SER A 136 -18.72 12.37 0.43
C SER A 136 -17.60 12.96 -0.42
N MET A 137 -17.72 14.22 -0.79
CA MET A 137 -16.76 14.93 -1.64
C MET A 137 -15.56 15.46 -0.86
N LEU A 138 -15.80 15.95 0.36
CA LEU A 138 -14.78 16.60 1.15
C LEU A 138 -14.02 15.59 2.04
N PRO A 139 -12.75 15.88 2.32
CA PRO A 139 -11.97 15.14 3.32
C PRO A 139 -12.60 15.16 4.72
N ASP A 140 -12.45 14.06 5.45
CA ASP A 140 -13.11 13.88 6.76
C ASP A 140 -12.54 14.79 7.87
N ASP A 141 -11.36 15.39 7.67
CA ASP A 141 -10.72 16.33 8.60
C ASP A 141 -11.41 17.71 8.70
N LEU A 142 -12.39 17.99 7.84
CA LEU A 142 -13.18 19.24 7.88
C LEU A 142 -14.45 19.17 8.75
N ASP A 143 -14.86 17.97 9.20
CA ASP A 143 -16.06 17.72 10.03
C ASP A 143 -17.31 18.54 9.63
N ILE A 144 -17.76 18.38 8.38
CA ILE A 144 -18.92 19.09 7.86
C ILE A 144 -20.20 18.54 8.52
N THR A 145 -20.76 19.26 9.50
CA THR A 145 -21.96 18.82 10.25
C THR A 145 -23.23 19.59 9.88
N ASN A 146 -23.09 20.78 9.31
CA ASN A 146 -24.18 21.64 8.89
C ASN A 146 -23.81 22.44 7.63
N LEU A 147 -24.72 23.31 7.16
CA LEU A 147 -24.51 24.16 5.98
C LEU A 147 -24.21 25.62 6.32
N THR A 148 -24.06 25.96 7.61
CA THR A 148 -23.79 27.32 8.08
C THR A 148 -22.40 27.39 8.71
N THR A 149 -22.28 27.12 10.01
CA THR A 149 -21.03 27.27 10.77
C THR A 149 -19.90 26.34 10.32
N SER A 150 -20.19 25.18 9.71
CA SER A 150 -19.15 24.32 9.11
C SER A 150 -18.47 24.96 7.89
N TRP A 151 -19.01 26.05 7.35
CA TRP A 151 -18.54 26.70 6.14
C TRP A 151 -18.01 28.11 6.35
N SER A 152 -18.35 28.75 7.48
CA SER A 152 -18.15 30.18 7.71
C SER A 152 -16.68 30.59 7.82
N ASP A 153 -15.77 29.67 8.16
CA ASP A 153 -14.31 29.92 8.20
C ASP A 153 -13.63 29.92 6.81
N GLY A 154 -14.37 29.54 5.77
CA GLY A 154 -13.93 29.48 4.37
C GLY A 154 -13.06 28.28 3.99
N ARG A 155 -12.62 27.43 4.92
CA ARG A 155 -11.76 26.27 4.62
C ARG A 155 -12.50 25.22 3.80
N ALA A 156 -13.75 24.94 4.15
CA ALA A 156 -14.61 24.01 3.41
C ALA A 156 -14.86 24.48 1.97
N LEU A 157 -15.04 25.79 1.75
CA LEU A 157 -15.16 26.35 0.39
C LEU A 157 -13.88 26.15 -0.41
N HIS A 158 -12.72 26.43 0.17
CA HIS A 158 -11.44 26.22 -0.50
C HIS A 158 -11.19 24.74 -0.84
N ALA A 159 -11.49 23.82 0.08
CA ALA A 159 -11.41 22.39 -0.17
C ALA A 159 -12.36 21.94 -1.28
N LEU A 160 -13.59 22.48 -1.32
CA LEU A 160 -14.55 22.18 -2.38
C LEU A 160 -14.05 22.63 -3.76
N LEU A 161 -13.39 23.79 -3.85
CA LEU A 161 -12.77 24.24 -5.10
C LEU A 161 -11.66 23.30 -5.56
N GLU A 162 -10.82 22.84 -4.64
CA GLU A 162 -9.76 21.87 -4.92
C GLU A 162 -10.34 20.52 -5.40
N GLN A 163 -11.46 20.08 -4.83
CA GLN A 163 -12.17 18.88 -5.32
C GLN A 163 -12.74 19.10 -6.72
N CYS A 164 -13.47 20.20 -6.95
CA CYS A 164 -14.09 20.49 -8.24
C CYS A 164 -13.05 20.65 -9.36
N ARG A 165 -11.87 21.19 -9.04
CA ARG A 165 -10.77 21.33 -9.99
C ARG A 165 -9.43 21.35 -9.24
N PRO A 166 -8.69 20.23 -9.22
CA PRO A 166 -7.40 20.14 -8.54
C PRO A 166 -6.41 21.22 -9.00
N GLY A 167 -5.69 21.80 -8.04
CA GLY A 167 -4.74 22.90 -8.23
C GLY A 167 -5.32 24.31 -8.07
N LEU A 168 -6.63 24.47 -7.83
CA LEU A 168 -7.21 25.79 -7.55
C LEU A 168 -6.90 26.30 -6.14
N SER A 169 -6.77 25.40 -5.17
CA SER A 169 -6.53 25.77 -3.78
C SER A 169 -5.75 24.67 -3.03
N PRO A 170 -4.54 24.30 -3.47
CA PRO A 170 -3.79 23.18 -2.91
C PRO A 170 -3.48 23.33 -1.40
N ASP A 171 -3.25 24.57 -0.95
CA ASP A 171 -2.85 24.88 0.44
C ASP A 171 -4.03 25.13 1.39
N TRP A 172 -5.25 24.70 1.03
CA TRP A 172 -6.45 24.98 1.84
C TRP A 172 -6.35 24.47 3.29
N ARG A 173 -5.55 23.42 3.54
CA ARG A 173 -5.30 22.88 4.88
C ARG A 173 -4.52 23.83 5.79
N ASN A 174 -3.72 24.72 5.22
CA ASN A 174 -2.85 25.65 5.96
C ASN A 174 -3.54 27.00 6.25
N LEU A 175 -4.77 27.19 5.77
CA LEU A 175 -5.56 28.39 6.02
C LEU A 175 -5.90 28.52 7.50
N GLN A 176 -5.78 29.74 8.02
CA GLN A 176 -6.11 30.04 9.40
C GLN A 176 -7.63 30.25 9.54
N PRO A 177 -8.32 29.49 10.41
CA PRO A 177 -9.77 29.65 10.61
C PRO A 177 -10.18 31.05 11.08
N GLY A 178 -9.28 31.76 11.79
CA GLY A 178 -9.52 33.13 12.25
C GLY A 178 -9.65 34.17 11.13
N ASP A 179 -9.14 33.87 9.93
CA ASP A 179 -9.21 34.76 8.76
C ASP A 179 -10.48 34.54 7.91
N ALA A 180 -11.57 34.12 8.54
CA ALA A 180 -12.82 33.64 7.94
C ALA A 180 -13.30 34.45 6.71
N VAL A 181 -13.49 35.77 6.86
CA VAL A 181 -13.95 36.65 5.77
C VAL A 181 -12.96 36.67 4.61
N SER A 182 -11.65 36.76 4.89
CA SER A 182 -10.59 36.79 3.88
C SER A 182 -10.52 35.46 3.11
N ASN A 183 -10.65 34.33 3.83
CA ASN A 183 -10.72 32.99 3.24
C ASN A 183 -11.94 32.87 2.32
N CYS A 184 -13.14 33.20 2.81
CA CYS A 184 -14.37 33.21 2.01
C CYS A 184 -14.22 34.11 0.78
N GLN A 185 -13.69 35.32 0.93
CA GLN A 185 -13.51 36.25 -0.19
C GLN A 185 -12.57 35.72 -1.28
N LYS A 186 -11.46 35.08 -0.88
CA LYS A 186 -10.53 34.42 -1.81
C LYS A 186 -11.20 33.25 -2.51
N ALA A 187 -11.85 32.35 -1.77
CA ALA A 187 -12.56 31.20 -2.34
C ALA A 187 -13.65 31.64 -3.33
N MET A 188 -14.53 32.56 -2.94
CA MET A 188 -15.64 33.01 -3.79
C MET A 188 -15.18 33.76 -5.03
N ARG A 189 -14.04 34.46 -4.97
CA ARG A 189 -13.40 35.05 -6.15
C ARG A 189 -12.90 33.98 -7.11
N LEU A 190 -12.19 32.96 -6.62
CA LEU A 190 -11.75 31.82 -7.42
C LEU A 190 -12.94 31.06 -8.02
N ALA A 191 -13.99 30.81 -7.24
CA ALA A 191 -15.22 30.16 -7.68
C ALA A 191 -15.84 30.92 -8.86
N LYS A 192 -15.92 32.26 -8.78
CA LYS A 192 -16.44 33.09 -9.87
C LYS A 192 -15.54 33.07 -11.10
N GLU A 193 -14.25 33.35 -10.93
CA GLU A 193 -13.32 33.55 -12.04
C GLU A 193 -12.92 32.25 -12.76
N LYS A 194 -12.85 31.12 -12.03
CA LYS A 194 -12.33 29.86 -12.55
C LYS A 194 -13.39 28.80 -12.79
N LEU A 195 -14.54 28.90 -12.11
CA LEU A 195 -15.64 27.93 -12.20
C LEU A 195 -16.98 28.56 -12.63
N GLY A 196 -17.03 29.89 -12.83
CA GLY A 196 -18.26 30.57 -13.26
C GLY A 196 -19.36 30.65 -12.19
N ILE A 197 -19.04 30.45 -10.91
CA ILE A 197 -20.03 30.47 -9.83
C ILE A 197 -20.38 31.91 -9.45
N PRO A 198 -21.66 32.32 -9.51
CA PRO A 198 -22.05 33.69 -9.19
C PRO A 198 -21.99 33.96 -7.69
N ARG A 199 -21.55 35.17 -7.33
CA ARG A 199 -21.46 35.64 -5.94
C ARG A 199 -22.82 36.18 -5.48
N VAL A 200 -23.79 35.28 -5.29
CA VAL A 200 -25.14 35.65 -4.84
C VAL A 200 -25.18 36.05 -3.37
N ILE A 201 -24.20 35.61 -2.57
CA ILE A 201 -23.95 36.07 -1.21
C ILE A 201 -22.57 36.74 -1.14
N SER A 202 -22.37 37.69 -0.23
CA SER A 202 -21.06 38.30 0.01
C SER A 202 -20.19 37.44 0.91
N ALA A 203 -18.88 37.70 0.94
CA ALA A 203 -17.96 36.92 1.79
C ALA A 203 -18.19 37.22 3.27
N GLU A 204 -18.53 38.47 3.59
CA GLU A 204 -18.87 38.96 4.92
C GLU A 204 -20.15 38.27 5.43
N ASP A 205 -21.18 38.22 4.59
CA ASP A 205 -22.46 37.57 4.94
C ASP A 205 -22.29 36.05 5.07
N PHE A 206 -21.47 35.42 4.22
CA PHE A 206 -21.22 33.97 4.26
C PHE A 206 -20.36 33.55 5.47
N ALA A 207 -19.44 34.41 5.91
CA ALA A 207 -18.65 34.19 7.11
C ALA A 207 -19.39 34.60 8.41
N SER A 208 -20.57 35.21 8.28
CA SER A 208 -21.34 35.72 9.41
C SER A 208 -21.84 34.59 10.32
N PRO A 209 -21.84 34.76 11.65
CA PRO A 209 -22.52 33.84 12.57
C PRO A 209 -24.05 33.83 12.35
N GLU A 210 -24.60 34.88 11.76
CA GLU A 210 -26.04 35.03 11.47
C GLU A 210 -26.42 34.45 10.09
N LEU A 211 -25.53 33.72 9.42
CA LEU A 211 -25.83 33.06 8.15
C LEU A 211 -26.98 32.06 8.32
N ASP A 212 -28.09 32.32 7.64
CA ASP A 212 -29.21 31.38 7.60
C ASP A 212 -28.97 30.24 6.59
N GLU A 213 -29.58 29.09 6.87
CA GLU A 213 -29.39 27.88 6.07
C GLU A 213 -29.93 28.01 4.65
N LEU A 214 -30.99 28.80 4.41
CA LEU A 214 -31.56 28.97 3.07
C LEU A 214 -30.61 29.78 2.18
N SER A 215 -30.01 30.84 2.71
CA SER A 215 -28.97 31.61 2.01
C SER A 215 -27.75 30.76 1.69
N ALA A 216 -27.27 29.97 2.66
CA ALA A 216 -26.14 29.08 2.46
C ALA A 216 -26.43 28.02 1.39
N MET A 217 -27.58 27.35 1.47
CA MET A 217 -28.03 26.38 0.45
C MET A 217 -28.16 27.02 -0.94
N THR A 218 -28.64 28.26 -1.02
CA THR A 218 -28.76 29.00 -2.29
C THR A 218 -27.41 29.22 -2.95
N TYR A 219 -26.38 29.59 -2.20
CA TYR A 219 -25.03 29.74 -2.77
C TYR A 219 -24.37 28.38 -3.06
N LEU A 220 -24.37 27.48 -2.09
CA LEU A 220 -23.69 26.17 -2.21
C LEU A 220 -24.31 25.28 -3.28
N SER A 221 -25.59 25.45 -3.61
CA SER A 221 -26.24 24.66 -4.66
C SER A 221 -25.67 24.94 -6.07
N TYR A 222 -24.98 26.06 -6.30
CA TYR A 222 -24.27 26.31 -7.56
C TYR A 222 -23.12 25.34 -7.81
N PHE A 223 -22.66 24.60 -6.80
CA PHE A 223 -21.62 23.56 -6.95
C PHE A 223 -22.18 22.17 -7.28
N ILE A 224 -23.49 21.94 -7.10
CA ILE A 224 -24.11 20.61 -7.17
C ILE A 224 -25.29 20.52 -8.14
N LYS A 225 -25.82 21.66 -8.61
CA LYS A 225 -26.88 21.66 -9.62
C LYS A 225 -26.39 21.00 -10.92
N LYS A 226 -27.31 20.58 -11.79
CA LYS A 226 -26.94 19.98 -13.07
C LYS A 226 -25.96 20.89 -13.84
N ASP A 227 -24.96 20.26 -14.47
CA ASP A 227 -23.91 20.92 -15.27
C ASP A 227 -22.98 21.87 -14.48
N SER A 228 -23.05 21.85 -13.15
CA SER A 228 -22.16 22.61 -12.26
C SER A 228 -20.77 21.95 -12.10
N PRO A 229 -19.78 22.66 -11.52
CA PRO A 229 -18.44 22.11 -11.32
C PRO A 229 -18.39 20.79 -10.54
N GLY A 230 -19.10 20.68 -9.41
CA GLY A 230 -19.13 19.45 -8.61
C GLY A 230 -19.90 18.33 -9.29
N TYR A 231 -20.97 18.66 -10.03
CA TYR A 231 -21.67 17.68 -10.88
C TYR A 231 -20.75 17.10 -11.95
N ASN A 232 -20.01 17.96 -12.65
CA ASN A 232 -19.12 17.56 -13.73
C ASN A 232 -17.93 16.76 -13.20
N GLU A 233 -17.33 17.16 -12.08
CA GLU A 233 -16.27 16.37 -11.43
C GLU A 233 -16.77 14.98 -11.08
N MET A 234 -17.95 14.88 -10.47
CA MET A 234 -18.49 13.59 -10.07
C MET A 234 -18.77 12.70 -11.28
N LEU A 235 -19.26 13.29 -12.38
CA LEU A 235 -19.49 12.59 -13.64
C LEU A 235 -18.17 12.08 -14.25
N GLU A 236 -17.12 12.90 -14.26
CA GLU A 236 -15.78 12.50 -14.70
C GLU A 236 -15.20 11.40 -13.80
N TRP A 237 -15.39 11.49 -12.49
CA TRP A 237 -14.97 10.48 -11.55
C TRP A 237 -15.62 9.11 -11.85
N VAL A 238 -16.93 9.06 -12.07
CA VAL A 238 -17.63 7.81 -12.44
C VAL A 238 -17.09 7.26 -13.77
N ARG A 239 -16.89 8.12 -14.78
CA ARG A 239 -16.35 7.70 -16.08
C ARG A 239 -14.97 7.07 -15.97
N LYS A 240 -14.13 7.53 -15.03
CA LYS A 240 -12.82 6.91 -14.76
C LYS A 240 -12.94 5.49 -14.19
N GLN A 241 -13.98 5.23 -13.38
CA GLN A 241 -14.27 3.89 -12.86
C GLN A 241 -14.88 2.98 -13.94
N LEU A 242 -15.76 3.54 -14.78
CA LEU A 242 -16.55 2.81 -15.76
C LEU A 242 -16.09 3.07 -17.21
N LYS A 243 -14.81 2.81 -17.50
CA LYS A 243 -14.15 3.20 -18.76
C LYS A 243 -14.83 2.70 -20.05
N THR A 244 -15.54 1.58 -19.97
CA THR A 244 -16.20 0.93 -21.12
C THR A 244 -17.66 1.33 -21.30
N LEU A 245 -18.24 2.06 -20.35
CA LEU A 245 -19.66 2.42 -20.35
C LEU A 245 -19.85 3.92 -20.55
N LYS A 246 -20.91 4.27 -21.26
CA LYS A 246 -21.28 5.66 -21.48
C LYS A 246 -22.09 6.16 -20.29
N VAL A 247 -21.53 7.12 -19.55
CA VAL A 247 -22.23 7.84 -18.46
C VAL A 247 -22.33 9.31 -18.81
N THR A 248 -23.53 9.83 -18.90
CA THR A 248 -23.82 11.22 -19.32
C THR A 248 -24.57 12.03 -18.27
N ASN A 249 -25.28 11.37 -17.35
CA ASN A 249 -26.05 12.06 -16.31
C ASN A 249 -26.23 11.20 -15.04
N PHE A 250 -26.78 11.81 -14.00
CA PHE A 250 -27.19 11.15 -12.74
C PHE A 250 -28.70 10.98 -12.65
N THR A 251 -29.34 10.63 -13.76
CA THR A 251 -30.80 10.42 -13.84
C THR A 251 -31.08 9.15 -14.62
N THR A 252 -31.50 9.28 -15.88
CA THR A 252 -31.92 8.18 -16.75
C THR A 252 -30.88 7.08 -16.95
N ASP A 253 -29.60 7.42 -16.97
CA ASP A 253 -28.52 6.46 -17.26
C ASP A 253 -28.40 5.37 -16.18
N TRP A 254 -28.94 5.61 -14.98
CA TRP A 254 -28.84 4.71 -13.83
C TRP A 254 -30.09 3.86 -13.59
N ASN A 255 -31.19 4.15 -14.30
CA ASN A 255 -32.51 3.59 -13.99
C ASN A 255 -32.63 2.08 -14.23
N ASP A 256 -31.79 1.50 -15.10
CA ASP A 256 -31.83 0.08 -15.45
C ASP A 256 -30.94 -0.81 -14.55
N GLY A 257 -30.32 -0.20 -13.53
CA GLY A 257 -29.41 -0.82 -12.58
C GLY A 257 -28.02 -1.19 -13.15
N GLN A 258 -27.79 -1.09 -14.46
CA GLN A 258 -26.56 -1.57 -15.09
C GLN A 258 -25.34 -0.78 -14.63
N LEU A 259 -25.43 0.56 -14.61
CA LEU A 259 -24.31 1.40 -14.15
C LEU A 259 -23.99 1.18 -12.67
N LEU A 260 -25.01 1.03 -11.82
CA LEU A 260 -24.81 0.77 -10.40
C LEU A 260 -24.11 -0.58 -10.18
N CYS A 261 -24.60 -1.65 -10.81
CA CYS A 261 -23.95 -2.96 -10.74
C CYS A 261 -22.52 -2.90 -11.29
N SER A 262 -22.29 -2.19 -12.39
CA SER A 262 -20.93 -2.03 -12.96
C SER A 262 -20.00 -1.30 -11.98
N LEU A 263 -20.49 -0.29 -11.27
CA LEU A 263 -19.71 0.44 -10.27
C LEU A 263 -19.37 -0.45 -9.08
N VAL A 264 -20.34 -1.19 -8.56
CA VAL A 264 -20.12 -2.22 -7.52
C VAL A 264 -19.06 -3.23 -7.96
N HIS A 265 -19.14 -3.71 -9.20
CA HIS A 265 -18.19 -4.66 -9.76
C HIS A 265 -16.77 -4.07 -9.81
N SER A 266 -16.63 -2.82 -10.24
CA SER A 266 -15.33 -2.13 -10.29
C SER A 266 -14.67 -1.96 -8.91
N TYR A 267 -15.47 -2.02 -7.84
CA TYR A 267 -15.03 -2.02 -6.44
C TYR A 267 -14.78 -3.44 -5.88
N GLY A 268 -14.83 -4.48 -6.71
CA GLY A 268 -14.67 -5.88 -6.30
C GLY A 268 -15.89 -6.45 -5.56
N GLY A 269 -17.06 -5.83 -5.72
CA GLY A 269 -18.32 -6.32 -5.16
C GLY A 269 -18.83 -7.54 -5.92
N GLY A 270 -19.29 -8.55 -5.17
CA GLY A 270 -19.99 -9.70 -5.73
C GLY A 270 -21.43 -9.32 -6.11
N ILE A 271 -21.83 -9.59 -7.34
CA ILE A 271 -23.16 -9.26 -7.87
C ILE A 271 -23.81 -10.56 -8.37
N PRO A 272 -24.98 -10.95 -7.82
CA PRO A 272 -25.72 -12.13 -8.28
C PRO A 272 -26.05 -12.05 -9.79
N GLY A 273 -25.75 -13.12 -10.52
CA GLY A 273 -26.05 -13.23 -11.95
C GLY A 273 -25.16 -12.39 -12.89
N TRP A 274 -24.11 -11.74 -12.39
CA TRP A 274 -23.25 -10.89 -13.22
C TRP A 274 -22.41 -11.68 -14.23
N PRO A 275 -22.24 -11.20 -15.50
CA PRO A 275 -22.74 -9.93 -16.06
C PRO A 275 -24.16 -9.98 -16.64
N LEU A 276 -24.75 -11.18 -16.75
CA LEU A 276 -26.07 -11.42 -17.33
C LEU A 276 -27.15 -11.34 -16.23
N LEU A 277 -27.40 -10.12 -15.75
CA LEU A 277 -28.42 -9.86 -14.72
C LEU A 277 -29.77 -10.43 -15.16
N ASP A 278 -30.40 -11.24 -14.31
CA ASP A 278 -31.77 -11.69 -14.52
C ASP A 278 -32.74 -10.55 -14.20
N LYS A 279 -33.14 -9.80 -15.25
CA LYS A 279 -33.95 -8.59 -15.12
C LYS A 279 -35.42 -8.95 -15.27
N SER A 280 -36.09 -9.27 -14.16
CA SER A 280 -37.57 -9.20 -14.10
C SER A 280 -38.11 -7.77 -14.28
N GLY A 281 -37.23 -6.76 -14.19
CA GLY A 281 -37.48 -5.36 -14.52
C GLY A 281 -36.38 -4.43 -13.98
N ASN A 282 -36.44 -3.15 -14.32
CA ASN A 282 -35.48 -2.12 -13.90
C ASN A 282 -35.33 -2.02 -12.37
N VAL A 283 -36.45 -2.06 -11.64
CA VAL A 283 -36.45 -2.00 -10.17
C VAL A 283 -35.68 -3.18 -9.56
N ALA A 284 -35.86 -4.39 -10.09
CA ALA A 284 -35.15 -5.57 -9.60
C ALA A 284 -33.63 -5.46 -9.84
N ALA A 285 -33.22 -4.98 -11.01
CA ALA A 285 -31.81 -4.74 -11.32
C ALA A 285 -31.18 -3.68 -10.39
N CYS A 286 -31.89 -2.57 -10.15
CA CYS A 286 -31.49 -1.55 -9.18
C CYS A 286 -31.38 -2.14 -7.77
N GLN A 287 -32.32 -2.98 -7.34
CA GLN A 287 -32.30 -3.62 -6.03
C GLN A 287 -31.06 -4.51 -5.85
N ILE A 288 -30.74 -5.34 -6.85
CA ILE A 288 -29.51 -6.16 -6.87
C ILE A 288 -28.26 -5.27 -6.70
N GLY A 289 -28.20 -4.16 -7.45
CA GLY A 289 -27.10 -3.20 -7.35
C GLY A 289 -26.98 -2.57 -5.95
N LEU A 290 -28.10 -2.12 -5.37
CA LEU A 290 -28.15 -1.51 -4.04
C LEU A 290 -27.78 -2.50 -2.92
N ASP A 291 -28.23 -3.75 -3.01
CA ASP A 291 -27.89 -4.79 -2.06
C ASP A 291 -26.41 -5.17 -2.13
N SER A 292 -25.87 -5.26 -3.34
CA SER A 292 -24.45 -5.55 -3.57
C SER A 292 -23.55 -4.39 -3.14
N ALA A 293 -23.98 -3.14 -3.38
CA ALA A 293 -23.31 -1.94 -2.86
C ALA A 293 -23.35 -1.89 -1.33
N HIS A 294 -24.46 -2.31 -0.71
CA HIS A 294 -24.55 -2.40 0.74
C HIS A 294 -23.60 -3.45 1.32
N ALA A 295 -23.47 -4.60 0.66
CA ALA A 295 -22.48 -5.61 1.03
C ALA A 295 -21.03 -5.10 0.93
N LEU A 296 -20.76 -4.09 0.09
CA LEU A 296 -19.48 -3.36 0.02
C LEU A 296 -19.29 -2.31 1.13
N GLY A 297 -20.33 -2.00 1.91
CA GLY A 297 -20.31 -0.96 2.96
C GLY A 297 -20.94 0.36 2.55
N VAL A 298 -21.55 0.47 1.35
CA VAL A 298 -22.30 1.66 0.95
C VAL A 298 -23.65 1.70 1.69
N GLN A 299 -23.99 2.84 2.30
CA GLN A 299 -25.26 2.98 3.00
C GLN A 299 -26.44 3.07 2.03
N LYS A 300 -27.56 2.41 2.33
CA LYS A 300 -28.78 2.46 1.53
C LYS A 300 -29.55 3.76 1.78
N THR A 301 -29.22 4.82 1.03
CA THR A 301 -29.89 6.14 1.17
C THR A 301 -30.93 6.43 0.09
N ILE A 302 -31.05 5.56 -0.92
CA ILE A 302 -32.03 5.62 -2.01
C ILE A 302 -32.69 4.24 -2.15
N SER A 303 -33.97 4.19 -2.50
CA SER A 303 -34.68 2.94 -2.80
C SER A 303 -34.49 2.52 -4.27
N ALA A 304 -34.72 1.23 -4.57
CA ALA A 304 -34.64 0.73 -5.93
C ALA A 304 -35.71 1.35 -6.86
N SER A 305 -36.90 1.64 -6.33
CA SER A 305 -37.97 2.31 -7.09
C SER A 305 -37.64 3.76 -7.41
N GLU A 306 -37.01 4.49 -6.48
CA GLU A 306 -36.53 5.85 -6.75
C GLU A 306 -35.41 5.84 -7.78
N LEU A 307 -34.43 4.93 -7.66
CA LEU A 307 -33.33 4.83 -8.62
C LEU A 307 -33.82 4.46 -10.02
N ALA A 308 -34.86 3.63 -10.12
CA ALA A 308 -35.46 3.21 -11.38
C ALA A 308 -36.43 4.24 -12.00
N ASP A 309 -36.79 5.32 -11.30
CA ASP A 309 -37.70 6.35 -11.80
C ASP A 309 -36.98 7.29 -12.79
N PRO A 310 -37.45 7.42 -14.05
CA PRO A 310 -36.91 8.40 -15.00
C PRO A 310 -37.04 9.87 -14.58
N LYS A 311 -37.89 10.15 -13.59
CA LYS A 311 -38.09 11.48 -13.00
C LYS A 311 -37.27 11.69 -11.73
N VAL A 312 -36.38 10.76 -11.38
CA VAL A 312 -35.49 10.90 -10.22
C VAL A 312 -34.65 12.17 -10.35
N ASP A 313 -34.51 12.88 -9.24
CA ASP A 313 -33.70 14.09 -9.18
C ASP A 313 -32.20 13.76 -9.24
N HIS A 314 -31.43 14.53 -10.01
CA HIS A 314 -30.01 14.21 -10.24
C HIS A 314 -29.20 14.24 -8.95
N LEU A 315 -29.56 15.11 -8.00
CA LEU A 315 -28.86 15.22 -6.73
C LEU A 315 -29.02 13.95 -5.90
N THR A 316 -30.19 13.29 -5.95
CA THR A 316 -30.45 12.04 -5.23
C THR A 316 -29.50 10.94 -5.67
N VAL A 317 -29.42 10.69 -6.98
CA VAL A 317 -28.54 9.66 -7.54
C VAL A 317 -27.08 10.05 -7.37
N MET A 318 -26.71 11.30 -7.68
CA MET A 318 -25.34 11.80 -7.52
C MET A 318 -24.84 11.67 -6.08
N THR A 319 -25.69 11.98 -5.10
CA THR A 319 -25.37 11.84 -3.66
C THR A 319 -25.16 10.38 -3.28
N TYR A 320 -26.02 9.48 -3.72
CA TYR A 320 -25.86 8.04 -3.46
C TYR A 320 -24.57 7.51 -4.09
N VAL A 321 -24.29 7.85 -5.35
CA VAL A 321 -23.07 7.43 -6.05
C VAL A 321 -21.81 8.00 -5.37
N ALA A 322 -21.86 9.23 -4.85
CA ALA A 322 -20.75 9.83 -4.13
C ALA A 322 -20.35 9.05 -2.87
N LEU A 323 -21.25 8.24 -2.27
CA LEU A 323 -20.92 7.39 -1.14
C LEU A 323 -19.83 6.36 -1.47
N PHE A 324 -19.66 5.95 -2.74
CA PHE A 324 -18.59 5.05 -3.16
C PHE A 324 -17.20 5.67 -3.00
N LYS A 325 -17.06 7.01 -3.00
CA LYS A 325 -15.78 7.68 -2.70
C LYS A 325 -15.28 7.40 -1.26
N LYS A 326 -16.17 6.95 -0.37
CA LYS A 326 -15.85 6.63 1.04
C LYS A 326 -15.65 5.14 1.30
N VAL A 327 -15.79 4.30 0.27
CA VAL A 327 -15.57 2.86 0.37
C VAL A 327 -14.21 2.51 -0.21
N THR A 328 -13.46 1.65 0.48
CA THR A 328 -12.21 1.10 -0.04
C THR A 328 -12.54 -0.02 -1.04
N PRO A 329 -12.03 0.05 -2.29
CA PRO A 329 -12.18 -1.05 -3.24
C PRO A 329 -11.59 -2.35 -2.71
N ARG A 330 -12.26 -3.47 -2.97
CA ARG A 330 -11.77 -4.81 -2.60
C ARG A 330 -10.72 -5.30 -3.59
N LEU A 331 -9.72 -5.98 -3.05
CA LEU A 331 -8.69 -6.65 -3.82
C LEU A 331 -9.29 -7.83 -4.60
N PRO A 332 -8.76 -8.12 -5.81
CA PRO A 332 -9.04 -9.37 -6.52
C PRO A 332 -8.72 -10.58 -5.65
N LYS A 333 -9.39 -11.72 -5.89
CA LYS A 333 -9.20 -12.95 -5.09
C LYS A 333 -7.74 -13.36 -5.00
N ALA A 334 -7.00 -13.35 -6.11
CA ALA A 334 -5.57 -13.66 -6.15
C ALA A 334 -4.69 -12.76 -5.27
N GLN A 335 -5.19 -11.61 -4.79
CA GLN A 335 -4.47 -10.66 -3.94
C GLN A 335 -5.03 -10.59 -2.51
N LYS A 336 -6.14 -11.28 -2.20
CA LYS A 336 -6.75 -11.27 -0.86
C LYS A 336 -5.93 -11.99 0.21
N CYS A 337 -5.01 -12.84 -0.20
CA CYS A 337 -4.05 -13.51 0.65
C CYS A 337 -2.66 -13.40 0.02
N ARG A 338 -1.63 -13.21 0.84
CA ARG A 338 -0.23 -13.14 0.40
C ARG A 338 0.68 -13.91 1.33
N VAL A 339 1.80 -14.32 0.79
CA VAL A 339 2.91 -14.93 1.53
C VAL A 339 3.68 -13.81 2.23
N GLU A 340 3.78 -13.85 3.54
CA GLU A 340 4.47 -12.82 4.33
C GLU A 340 5.93 -13.18 4.57
N THR A 341 6.21 -14.44 4.91
CA THR A 341 7.57 -14.94 5.10
C THR A 341 7.94 -15.92 4.00
N ARG A 342 9.19 -15.86 3.55
CA ARG A 342 9.72 -16.88 2.64
C ARG A 342 9.79 -18.22 3.38
N LEU A 343 9.66 -19.31 2.62
CA LEU A 343 10.03 -20.60 3.16
C LEU A 343 11.52 -20.64 3.47
N GLU A 344 11.84 -21.05 4.69
CA GLU A 344 13.20 -21.37 5.10
C GLU A 344 13.62 -22.72 4.49
N GLU A 345 14.91 -22.87 4.21
CA GLU A 345 15.47 -24.19 3.88
C GLU A 345 15.24 -25.14 5.06
N THR A 346 14.84 -26.37 4.77
CA THR A 346 14.52 -27.37 5.78
C THR A 346 15.03 -28.74 5.38
N THR A 347 15.19 -29.62 6.35
CA THR A 347 15.63 -31.00 6.13
C THR A 347 14.43 -31.95 6.13
N VAL A 348 14.60 -33.09 5.45
CA VAL A 348 13.59 -34.15 5.46
C VAL A 348 13.24 -34.56 6.90
N GLY A 349 11.94 -34.71 7.19
CA GLY A 349 11.46 -35.06 8.52
C GLY A 349 11.48 -33.93 9.56
N GLN A 350 11.86 -32.70 9.19
CA GLN A 350 11.73 -31.51 10.04
C GLN A 350 10.61 -30.59 9.54
N GLU A 351 9.95 -29.87 10.45
CA GLU A 351 8.84 -28.99 10.10
C GLU A 351 9.29 -27.84 9.19
N ALA A 352 8.67 -27.74 8.02
CA ALA A 352 8.79 -26.59 7.13
C ALA A 352 7.75 -25.54 7.52
N ARG A 353 8.16 -24.27 7.64
CA ARG A 353 7.29 -23.18 8.10
C ARG A 353 7.29 -22.00 7.14
N PHE A 354 6.13 -21.39 6.96
CA PHE A 354 5.97 -20.09 6.31
C PHE A 354 4.69 -19.41 6.84
N CYS A 355 4.55 -18.12 6.57
CA CYS A 355 3.41 -17.34 7.05
C CYS A 355 2.61 -16.78 5.87
N LEU A 356 1.29 -16.81 6.02
CA LEU A 356 0.34 -16.13 5.14
C LEU A 356 -0.28 -14.94 5.88
N ARG A 357 -0.67 -13.91 5.14
CA ARG A 357 -1.48 -12.81 5.65
C ARG A 357 -2.63 -12.48 4.71
N LEU A 358 -3.82 -12.27 5.27
CA LEU A 358 -4.96 -11.69 4.59
C LEU A 358 -4.70 -10.21 4.32
N ALA A 359 -4.87 -9.79 3.08
CA ALA A 359 -4.52 -8.44 2.63
C ALA A 359 -5.75 -7.53 2.43
N ASP A 360 -6.96 -8.05 2.64
CA ASP A 360 -8.22 -7.33 2.46
C ASP A 360 -9.10 -7.47 3.73
N PRO A 361 -9.74 -6.40 4.23
CA PRO A 361 -10.68 -6.46 5.35
C PRO A 361 -11.83 -7.48 5.19
N ASP A 362 -12.29 -7.76 3.97
CA ASP A 362 -13.37 -8.72 3.73
C ASP A 362 -12.86 -10.16 3.53
N ALA A 363 -11.55 -10.37 3.64
CA ALA A 363 -10.97 -11.68 3.46
C ALA A 363 -11.23 -12.60 4.67
N SER A 364 -11.43 -13.89 4.40
CA SER A 364 -11.73 -14.88 5.44
C SER A 364 -10.69 -16.00 5.47
N PRO A 365 -10.21 -16.41 6.66
CA PRO A 365 -9.38 -17.59 6.84
C PRO A 365 -9.96 -18.87 6.21
N SER A 366 -11.29 -19.04 6.28
CA SER A 366 -11.99 -20.23 5.76
C SER A 366 -11.91 -20.39 4.24
N LYS A 367 -11.52 -19.33 3.53
CA LYS A 367 -11.38 -19.34 2.07
C LYS A 367 -9.95 -19.65 1.61
N VAL A 368 -8.99 -19.73 2.54
CA VAL A 368 -7.60 -20.03 2.21
C VAL A 368 -7.38 -21.54 2.23
N SER A 369 -6.73 -22.07 1.20
CA SER A 369 -6.27 -23.46 1.18
C SER A 369 -4.87 -23.57 0.61
N VAL A 370 -4.12 -24.58 1.06
CA VAL A 370 -2.75 -24.83 0.62
C VAL A 370 -2.67 -26.25 0.07
N ARG A 371 -2.03 -26.43 -1.08
CA ARG A 371 -1.71 -27.73 -1.67
C ARG A 371 -0.24 -27.81 -1.94
N ILE A 372 0.38 -28.92 -1.58
CA ILE A 372 1.81 -29.12 -1.78
C ILE A 372 2.00 -30.27 -2.76
N SER A 373 2.70 -30.05 -3.86
CA SER A 373 3.07 -31.12 -4.80
C SER A 373 4.56 -31.40 -4.68
N ALA A 374 4.91 -32.68 -4.53
CA ALA A 374 6.27 -33.17 -4.40
C ALA A 374 6.38 -34.54 -5.09
N GLY A 375 7.33 -34.70 -6.02
CA GLY A 375 7.69 -36.00 -6.58
C GLY A 375 6.52 -36.85 -7.10
N HIS A 376 6.60 -38.17 -6.81
CA HIS A 376 5.63 -39.18 -7.24
C HIS A 376 4.76 -39.74 -6.09
N ALA A 377 4.99 -39.31 -4.84
CA ALA A 377 4.23 -39.77 -3.67
C ALA A 377 3.13 -38.80 -3.25
N SER A 378 2.38 -39.20 -2.21
CA SER A 378 1.30 -38.42 -1.61
C SER A 378 1.77 -37.04 -1.17
N SER A 379 1.09 -36.00 -1.66
CA SER A 379 1.24 -34.62 -1.25
C SER A 379 1.21 -34.44 0.28
N PRO A 380 2.23 -33.81 0.90
CA PRO A 380 2.21 -33.57 2.34
C PRO A 380 1.06 -32.62 2.70
N VAL A 381 0.44 -32.87 3.86
CA VAL A 381 -0.65 -32.04 4.38
C VAL A 381 -0.04 -30.81 5.06
N CYS A 382 -0.51 -29.62 4.68
CA CYS A 382 -0.16 -28.38 5.34
C CYS A 382 -1.23 -28.04 6.39
N SER A 383 -0.80 -27.87 7.65
CA SER A 383 -1.64 -27.29 8.70
C SER A 383 -1.56 -25.77 8.66
N LEU A 384 -2.69 -25.11 8.91
CA LEU A 384 -2.80 -23.65 8.98
C LEU A 384 -3.33 -23.25 10.35
N THR A 385 -2.56 -22.47 11.11
CA THR A 385 -2.96 -21.93 12.41
C THR A 385 -3.11 -20.42 12.31
N TRP A 386 -4.36 -19.93 12.35
CA TRP A 386 -4.69 -18.53 12.20
C TRP A 386 -4.63 -17.75 13.50
N THR A 387 -4.04 -16.56 13.46
CA THR A 387 -4.09 -15.52 14.48
C THR A 387 -4.52 -14.22 13.82
N LYS A 388 -5.80 -13.84 14.00
CA LYS A 388 -6.43 -12.71 13.31
C LYS A 388 -6.32 -12.82 11.77
N ASP A 389 -5.50 -11.99 11.16
CA ASP A 389 -5.29 -11.85 9.71
C ASP A 389 -4.08 -12.65 9.22
N SER A 390 -3.33 -13.29 10.11
CA SER A 390 -2.07 -13.96 9.78
C SER A 390 -2.15 -15.45 10.12
N ALA A 391 -1.59 -16.32 9.28
CA ALA A 391 -1.55 -17.76 9.50
C ALA A 391 -0.11 -18.26 9.55
N GLN A 392 0.20 -19.10 10.53
CA GLN A 392 1.38 -19.95 10.48
C GLN A 392 1.01 -21.23 9.71
N CYS A 393 1.78 -21.51 8.66
CA CYS A 393 1.63 -22.69 7.84
C CYS A 393 2.77 -23.67 8.14
N VAL A 394 2.44 -24.92 8.45
CA VAL A 394 3.42 -25.96 8.80
C VAL A 394 3.13 -27.22 8.00
N PHE A 395 4.16 -27.82 7.41
CA PHE A 395 4.07 -29.16 6.83
C PHE A 395 5.35 -29.95 7.10
N LEU A 396 5.25 -31.28 6.98
CA LEU A 396 6.36 -32.20 7.19
C LEU A 396 6.78 -32.82 5.84
N PRO A 397 7.92 -32.43 5.26
CA PRO A 397 8.44 -33.03 4.04
C PRO A 397 8.96 -34.44 4.31
N GLN A 398 8.57 -35.39 3.47
CA GLN A 398 8.99 -36.80 3.58
C GLN A 398 9.96 -37.23 2.47
N GLU A 399 10.11 -36.42 1.43
CA GLU A 399 10.98 -36.71 0.29
C GLU A 399 12.01 -35.59 0.09
N ILE A 400 13.22 -35.97 -0.34
CA ILE A 400 14.32 -35.05 -0.66
C ILE A 400 14.15 -34.63 -2.13
N VAL A 401 13.09 -33.88 -2.40
CA VAL A 401 12.75 -33.35 -3.73
C VAL A 401 12.33 -31.88 -3.61
N GLN A 402 12.35 -31.16 -4.73
CA GLN A 402 11.78 -29.82 -4.75
C GLN A 402 10.25 -29.89 -4.56
N HIS A 403 9.75 -29.26 -3.50
CA HIS A 403 8.33 -29.14 -3.22
C HIS A 403 7.79 -27.84 -3.82
N LYS A 404 6.62 -27.89 -4.45
CA LYS A 404 5.86 -26.71 -4.90
C LYS A 404 4.64 -26.51 -4.02
N ILE A 405 4.52 -25.33 -3.44
CA ILE A 405 3.46 -24.97 -2.50
C ILE A 405 2.53 -23.99 -3.20
N HIS A 406 1.33 -24.48 -3.51
CA HIS A 406 0.24 -23.76 -4.12
C HIS A 406 -0.68 -23.23 -3.03
N VAL A 407 -0.98 -21.94 -3.06
CA VAL A 407 -1.86 -21.27 -2.10
C VAL A 407 -3.04 -20.69 -2.87
N PHE A 408 -4.25 -20.99 -2.41
CA PHE A 408 -5.49 -20.58 -3.06
C PHE A 408 -6.33 -19.74 -2.10
N TYR A 409 -7.03 -18.75 -2.64
CA TYR A 409 -8.10 -18.02 -1.98
C TYR A 409 -9.41 -18.21 -2.74
N ASP A 410 -10.41 -18.82 -2.10
CA ASP A 410 -11.75 -19.05 -2.66
C ASP A 410 -11.71 -19.79 -4.01
N GLY A 411 -10.79 -20.75 -4.12
CA GLY A 411 -10.55 -21.58 -5.31
C GLY A 411 -9.57 -21.01 -6.35
N GLU A 412 -9.18 -19.74 -6.24
CA GLU A 412 -8.25 -19.07 -7.16
C GLU A 412 -6.83 -19.01 -6.59
N GLU A 413 -5.82 -19.33 -7.38
CA GLU A 413 -4.42 -19.32 -6.93
C GLU A 413 -3.94 -17.88 -6.69
N ILE A 414 -3.27 -17.64 -5.56
CA ILE A 414 -2.83 -16.29 -5.19
C ILE A 414 -1.61 -15.87 -5.98
N GLN A 415 -1.36 -14.56 -6.04
CA GLN A 415 -0.18 -14.01 -6.68
C GLN A 415 1.11 -14.52 -6.00
N ASN A 416 2.13 -14.81 -6.81
CA ASN A 416 3.41 -15.38 -6.40
C ASN A 416 3.33 -16.82 -5.86
N SER A 417 2.26 -17.54 -6.18
CA SER A 417 2.13 -18.99 -6.04
C SER A 417 2.22 -19.66 -7.43
N PRO A 418 2.82 -20.86 -7.56
CA PRO A 418 3.45 -21.65 -6.52
C PRO A 418 4.80 -21.11 -6.05
N MET A 419 5.10 -21.30 -4.76
CA MET A 419 6.44 -21.12 -4.22
C MET A 419 7.19 -22.46 -4.16
N THR A 420 8.51 -22.43 -4.29
CA THR A 420 9.35 -23.64 -4.34
C THR A 420 10.29 -23.72 -3.15
N VAL A 421 10.46 -24.90 -2.56
CA VAL A 421 11.48 -25.19 -1.54
C VAL A 421 12.21 -26.47 -1.87
N SER A 422 13.53 -26.46 -1.74
CA SER A 422 14.36 -27.66 -1.85
C SER A 422 14.54 -28.26 -0.46
N ILE A 423 14.18 -29.53 -0.31
CA ILE A 423 14.35 -30.26 0.96
C ILE A 423 15.76 -30.84 1.01
N LEU A 424 16.44 -30.63 2.12
CA LEU A 424 17.82 -31.04 2.35
C LEU A 424 17.91 -32.38 3.12
N HIS A 425 19.07 -33.03 3.08
CA HIS A 425 19.34 -34.21 3.91
C HIS A 425 19.50 -33.81 5.38
N ASP A 426 19.07 -34.70 6.29
CA ASP A 426 19.39 -34.55 7.72
C ASP A 426 20.84 -34.97 8.00
N ILE A 427 21.74 -33.99 8.01
CA ILE A 427 23.17 -34.21 8.28
C ILE A 427 23.52 -34.14 9.78
N SER A 428 22.54 -33.99 10.69
CA SER A 428 22.80 -33.85 12.13
C SER A 428 23.50 -35.07 12.75
N LYS A 429 23.35 -36.23 12.11
CA LYS A 429 23.97 -37.51 12.50
C LYS A 429 25.29 -37.79 11.79
N VAL A 430 25.76 -36.91 10.91
CA VAL A 430 27.01 -37.09 10.16
C VAL A 430 28.17 -36.51 10.97
N LYS A 431 29.22 -37.29 11.19
CA LYS A 431 30.44 -36.86 11.87
C LYS A 431 31.65 -37.18 11.01
N VAL A 432 32.58 -36.24 10.92
CA VAL A 432 33.84 -36.42 10.18
C VAL A 432 34.99 -36.46 11.16
N ILE A 433 35.79 -37.53 11.10
CA ILE A 433 36.95 -37.77 11.97
C ILE A 433 38.17 -37.92 11.07
N ALA A 434 39.24 -37.16 11.32
CA ALA A 434 40.51 -37.30 10.62
C ALA A 434 41.56 -37.90 11.56
N SER A 435 42.37 -38.83 11.07
CA SER A 435 43.22 -39.67 11.91
C SER A 435 44.37 -38.93 12.59
N GLN A 436 45.08 -38.02 11.92
CA GLN A 436 46.20 -37.23 12.48
C GLN A 436 46.46 -35.91 11.72
N ALA A 437 46.74 -34.82 12.45
CA ALA A 437 47.27 -33.57 11.88
C ALA A 437 48.31 -32.98 12.85
N PRO A 438 49.51 -32.57 12.38
CA PRO A 438 50.00 -32.52 11.00
C PRO A 438 50.42 -33.90 10.45
N VAL A 439 50.52 -34.03 9.11
CA VAL A 439 50.84 -35.30 8.41
C VAL A 439 52.16 -35.21 7.65
N ARG A 440 53.01 -36.24 7.72
CA ARG A 440 54.24 -36.28 6.92
C ARG A 440 53.93 -36.55 5.44
N VAL A 441 54.58 -35.85 4.52
CA VAL A 441 54.52 -36.14 3.08
C VAL A 441 54.84 -37.62 2.83
N GLY A 442 54.04 -38.25 1.96
CA GLY A 442 54.13 -39.70 1.71
C GLY A 442 53.43 -40.59 2.73
N ARG A 443 52.90 -40.05 3.85
CA ARG A 443 52.00 -40.77 4.77
C ARG A 443 50.54 -40.49 4.45
N SER A 444 49.69 -41.48 4.73
CA SER A 444 48.26 -41.39 4.46
C SER A 444 47.54 -40.62 5.58
N LEU A 445 46.71 -39.66 5.20
CA LEU A 445 45.69 -39.09 6.07
C LEU A 445 44.40 -39.89 5.85
N GLU A 446 43.85 -40.46 6.92
CA GLU A 446 42.58 -41.16 6.86
C GLU A 446 41.46 -40.24 7.35
N ILE A 447 40.34 -40.25 6.63
CA ILE A 447 39.13 -39.49 6.93
C ILE A 447 37.99 -40.48 7.04
N GLU A 448 37.41 -40.61 8.23
CA GLU A 448 36.22 -41.40 8.49
C GLU A 448 34.99 -40.48 8.54
N VAL A 449 33.96 -40.84 7.78
CA VAL A 449 32.65 -40.18 7.75
C VAL A 449 31.63 -41.13 8.37
N VAL A 450 31.36 -40.95 9.66
CA VAL A 450 30.33 -41.70 10.39
C VAL A 450 28.97 -41.15 9.97
N CYS A 451 28.13 -42.00 9.38
CA CYS A 451 26.82 -41.59 8.87
C CYS A 451 25.83 -42.77 8.79
N PRO A 452 24.51 -42.50 8.85
CA PRO A 452 23.47 -43.50 8.57
C PRO A 452 23.61 -44.11 7.18
N ASN A 453 23.10 -45.34 7.01
CA ASN A 453 23.23 -46.08 5.74
C ASN A 453 22.57 -45.36 4.57
N GLU A 454 21.42 -44.73 4.81
CA GLU A 454 20.65 -43.97 3.82
C GLU A 454 21.39 -42.73 3.28
N LEU A 455 22.42 -42.23 3.96
CA LEU A 455 23.20 -41.08 3.49
C LEU A 455 24.44 -41.47 2.68
N ARG A 456 24.87 -42.73 2.72
CA ARG A 456 26.17 -43.17 2.18
C ARG A 456 26.31 -42.88 0.68
N GLU A 457 25.25 -43.03 -0.09
CA GLU A 457 25.27 -42.80 -1.54
C GLU A 457 25.38 -41.32 -1.92
N TYR A 458 25.09 -40.41 -0.98
CA TYR A 458 25.14 -38.95 -1.18
C TYR A 458 26.41 -38.31 -0.64
N VAL A 459 27.27 -39.06 0.06
CA VAL A 459 28.52 -38.54 0.60
C VAL A 459 29.53 -38.37 -0.53
N GLU A 460 30.06 -37.15 -0.66
CA GLU A 460 31.20 -36.86 -1.51
C GLU A 460 32.36 -36.36 -0.66
N THR A 461 33.57 -36.82 -0.97
CA THR A 461 34.79 -36.33 -0.35
C THR A 461 35.74 -35.80 -1.40
N ARG A 462 36.34 -34.65 -1.12
CA ARG A 462 37.29 -33.99 -2.01
C ARG A 462 38.51 -33.56 -1.24
N ARG A 463 39.68 -33.53 -1.88
CA ARG A 463 40.90 -32.91 -1.37
C ARG A 463 41.33 -31.77 -2.28
N GLN A 464 42.05 -30.80 -1.73
CA GLN A 464 42.64 -29.72 -2.49
C GLN A 464 44.06 -29.45 -2.02
N ALA A 465 44.98 -29.35 -2.98
CA ALA A 465 46.37 -28.95 -2.74
C ALA A 465 46.45 -27.44 -2.45
N PRO A 466 47.54 -26.95 -1.82
CA PRO A 466 47.78 -25.52 -1.65
C PRO A 466 47.72 -24.79 -3.02
N GLY A 467 46.71 -23.94 -3.24
CA GLY A 467 46.51 -23.23 -4.51
C GLY A 467 46.10 -24.10 -5.71
N GLY A 468 45.83 -25.39 -5.50
CA GLY A 468 45.41 -26.33 -6.55
C GLY A 468 43.90 -26.41 -6.74
N GLN A 469 43.44 -27.20 -7.72
CA GLN A 469 42.02 -27.54 -7.89
C GLN A 469 41.60 -28.69 -6.97
N ALA A 470 40.32 -28.72 -6.59
CA ALA A 470 39.75 -29.80 -5.80
C ALA A 470 39.65 -31.10 -6.62
N GLN A 471 39.98 -32.22 -5.99
CA GLN A 471 39.93 -33.57 -6.57
C GLN A 471 39.08 -34.48 -5.71
N SER A 472 38.19 -35.26 -6.32
CA SER A 472 37.37 -36.24 -5.60
C SER A 472 38.20 -37.41 -5.08
N LEU A 473 37.84 -37.92 -3.91
CA LEU A 473 38.42 -39.10 -3.31
C LEU A 473 37.44 -40.27 -3.35
N GLY A 474 37.97 -41.48 -3.55
CA GLY A 474 37.20 -42.71 -3.48
C GLY A 474 36.77 -42.99 -2.04
N LEU A 475 35.53 -43.49 -1.88
CA LEU A 475 34.96 -43.83 -0.58
C LEU A 475 34.85 -45.35 -0.45
N GLU A 476 35.28 -45.87 0.69
CA GLU A 476 35.14 -47.28 1.07
C GLU A 476 34.14 -47.39 2.22
N ALA A 477 33.25 -48.38 2.16
CA ALA A 477 32.26 -48.61 3.22
C ALA A 477 32.91 -49.19 4.50
N THR A 478 32.47 -48.71 5.65
CA THR A 478 32.82 -49.26 6.97
C THR A 478 31.57 -49.72 7.72
N SER A 479 31.73 -50.30 8.91
CA SER A 479 30.61 -50.67 9.79
C SER A 479 29.82 -49.45 10.29
N THR A 480 30.49 -48.31 10.43
CA THR A 480 29.99 -47.05 11.02
C THR A 480 29.63 -45.97 10.00
N GLY A 481 30.05 -46.13 8.74
CA GLY A 481 29.80 -45.17 7.67
C GLY A 481 30.70 -45.41 6.47
N LEU A 482 31.53 -44.42 6.15
CA LEU A 482 32.48 -44.43 5.03
C LEU A 482 33.87 -44.02 5.52
N LYS A 483 34.90 -44.46 4.82
CA LYS A 483 36.26 -43.97 4.99
C LYS A 483 36.85 -43.59 3.64
N THR A 484 37.71 -42.61 3.65
CA THR A 484 38.60 -42.29 2.54
C THR A 484 39.98 -41.99 3.08
N SER A 485 40.98 -42.02 2.20
CA SER A 485 42.30 -41.59 2.58
C SER A 485 43.02 -40.94 1.41
N PHE A 486 43.97 -40.08 1.71
CA PHE A 486 44.87 -39.56 0.69
C PHE A 486 46.27 -39.35 1.25
N VAL A 487 47.25 -39.50 0.36
CA VAL A 487 48.65 -39.21 0.65
C VAL A 487 48.98 -37.85 0.02
N PRO A 488 49.36 -36.84 0.81
CA PRO A 488 49.86 -35.57 0.29
C PRO A 488 51.23 -35.80 -0.38
N PRO A 489 51.38 -35.47 -1.68
CA PRO A 489 52.66 -35.59 -2.39
C PRO A 489 53.63 -34.42 -2.13
N SER A 490 53.15 -33.32 -1.55
CA SER A 490 53.95 -32.12 -1.30
C SER A 490 53.58 -31.48 0.04
N ALA A 491 54.54 -30.78 0.64
CA ALA A 491 54.31 -30.02 1.85
C ALA A 491 53.38 -28.82 1.59
N GLY A 492 52.76 -28.32 2.66
CA GLY A 492 51.84 -27.17 2.64
C GLY A 492 50.48 -27.46 3.27
N ILE A 493 49.57 -26.50 3.19
CA ILE A 493 48.22 -26.60 3.76
C ILE A 493 47.27 -27.22 2.73
N TRP A 494 46.92 -28.48 2.95
CA TRP A 494 45.89 -29.20 2.20
C TRP A 494 44.53 -28.98 2.83
N THR A 495 43.47 -28.99 2.03
CA THR A 495 42.10 -29.04 2.55
C THR A 495 41.42 -30.33 2.12
N TYR A 496 40.49 -30.79 2.94
CA TYR A 496 39.55 -31.83 2.56
C TYR A 496 38.14 -31.35 2.85
N GLN A 497 37.23 -31.66 1.94
CA GLN A 497 35.82 -31.26 2.01
C GLN A 497 34.98 -32.53 2.02
N VAL A 498 34.00 -32.58 2.90
CA VAL A 498 33.00 -33.65 2.97
C VAL A 498 31.62 -33.02 2.79
N ASN A 499 30.90 -33.46 1.76
CA ASN A 499 29.56 -33.00 1.45
C ASN A 499 28.57 -34.18 1.50
N VAL A 500 27.31 -33.90 1.80
CA VAL A 500 26.18 -34.83 1.62
C VAL A 500 25.20 -34.16 0.68
N GLY A 501 25.11 -34.68 -0.56
CA GLY A 501 24.40 -34.00 -1.64
C GLY A 501 24.97 -32.59 -1.87
N SER A 502 24.13 -31.56 -1.75
CA SER A 502 24.56 -30.16 -1.86
C SER A 502 25.04 -29.53 -0.56
N GLN A 503 25.00 -30.24 0.58
CA GLN A 503 25.34 -29.68 1.89
C GLN A 503 26.80 -29.94 2.26
N GLU A 504 27.55 -28.90 2.60
CA GLU A 504 28.88 -29.05 3.20
C GLU A 504 28.74 -29.48 4.66
N VAL A 505 29.32 -30.63 4.99
CA VAL A 505 29.37 -31.15 6.36
C VAL A 505 30.66 -30.73 7.05
N CYS A 506 31.79 -30.73 6.33
CA CYS A 506 33.09 -30.37 6.89
C CYS A 506 34.02 -29.81 5.82
N LEU A 507 34.74 -28.75 6.16
CA LEU A 507 35.92 -28.26 5.43
C LEU A 507 37.14 -28.28 6.37
N GLY A 508 37.87 -29.39 6.36
CA GLY A 508 39.06 -29.58 7.18
C GLY A 508 40.33 -29.05 6.51
N LYS A 509 41.31 -28.65 7.33
CA LYS A 509 42.64 -28.23 6.89
C LYS A 509 43.69 -29.12 7.53
N VAL A 510 44.66 -29.59 6.75
CA VAL A 510 45.75 -30.43 7.22
C VAL A 510 47.07 -29.86 6.72
N LYS A 511 48.01 -29.65 7.63
CA LYS A 511 49.38 -29.31 7.28
C LYS A 511 50.15 -30.57 6.92
N ALA A 512 50.68 -30.62 5.70
CA ALA A 512 51.63 -31.63 5.26
C ALA A 512 53.06 -31.10 5.42
N TYR A 513 53.96 -31.88 6.01
CA TYR A 513 55.36 -31.51 6.24
C TYR A 513 56.35 -32.56 5.70
N ASP A 514 57.54 -32.13 5.29
CA ASP A 514 58.63 -32.99 4.82
C ASP A 514 59.98 -32.53 5.39
N PRO A 515 60.52 -33.20 6.44
CA PRO A 515 61.80 -32.81 7.01
C PRO A 515 63.00 -33.10 6.11
N THR A 516 62.85 -33.95 5.08
CA THR A 516 63.95 -34.23 4.15
C THR A 516 64.18 -33.10 3.15
N SER A 517 63.15 -32.29 2.91
CA SER A 517 63.19 -31.09 2.08
C SER A 517 63.69 -29.84 2.82
N ALA A 518 63.86 -29.92 4.14
CA ALA A 518 64.49 -28.85 4.93
C ALA A 518 66.01 -28.99 4.90
N HIS A 519 66.72 -27.87 4.72
CA HIS A 519 68.19 -27.86 4.59
C HIS A 519 68.81 -26.87 5.56
N LEU A 520 69.73 -27.37 6.38
CA LEU A 520 70.55 -26.57 7.29
C LEU A 520 71.73 -25.96 6.52
N ALA A 521 71.93 -24.66 6.66
CA ALA A 521 73.06 -23.92 6.13
C ALA A 521 73.57 -22.94 7.19
N GLY A 522 74.88 -22.85 7.36
CA GLY A 522 75.46 -21.99 8.38
C GLY A 522 76.98 -22.10 8.43
N PRO A 523 77.63 -21.28 9.25
CA PRO A 523 79.07 -21.36 9.44
C PRO A 523 79.47 -22.71 10.07
N ASP A 524 80.55 -23.32 9.57
CA ASP A 524 81.13 -24.56 10.08
C ASP A 524 82.06 -24.34 11.30
N LYS A 525 82.34 -23.07 11.61
CA LYS A 525 83.18 -22.62 12.73
C LYS A 525 82.63 -21.32 13.32
N GLY A 526 82.83 -21.13 14.62
CA GLY A 526 82.52 -19.88 15.31
C GLY A 526 83.48 -19.65 16.47
N ALA A 527 83.29 -18.54 17.19
CA ALA A 527 84.08 -18.18 18.36
C ALA A 527 83.24 -18.27 19.63
N VAL A 528 83.86 -18.71 20.73
CA VAL A 528 83.21 -18.73 22.06
C VAL A 528 82.81 -17.31 22.45
N GLY A 529 81.56 -17.14 22.89
CA GLY A 529 81.00 -15.84 23.28
C GLY A 529 80.44 -14.98 22.14
N GLU A 530 80.61 -15.37 20.87
CA GLU A 530 80.02 -14.69 19.70
C GLU A 530 78.77 -15.46 19.21
N GLU A 531 77.73 -14.75 18.76
CA GLU A 531 76.48 -15.37 18.30
C GLU A 531 76.67 -16.12 16.98
N ILE A 532 76.34 -17.41 16.99
CA ILE A 532 76.28 -18.25 15.80
C ILE A 532 74.83 -18.31 15.33
N ILE A 533 74.60 -17.98 14.05
CA ILE A 533 73.30 -18.07 13.40
C ILE A 533 73.35 -19.15 12.32
N LEU A 534 72.60 -20.23 12.54
CA LEU A 534 72.31 -21.24 11.52
C LEU A 534 71.00 -20.89 10.82
N GLN A 535 70.93 -21.13 9.52
CA GLN A 535 69.74 -20.93 8.70
C GLN A 535 69.20 -22.27 8.26
N VAL A 536 67.89 -22.49 8.43
CA VAL A 536 67.21 -23.66 7.88
C VAL A 536 66.24 -23.17 6.83
N ASN A 537 66.47 -23.55 5.58
CA ASN A 537 65.49 -23.34 4.53
C ASN A 537 64.38 -24.39 4.69
N THR A 538 63.15 -23.92 4.95
CA THR A 538 61.94 -24.75 5.14
C THR A 538 60.90 -24.53 4.04
N GLU A 539 61.20 -23.77 2.98
CA GLU A 539 60.24 -23.35 1.95
C GLU A 539 59.48 -24.54 1.32
N ASN A 540 60.17 -25.65 1.06
CA ASN A 540 59.58 -26.87 0.50
C ASN A 540 59.27 -27.95 1.55
N ALA A 541 59.58 -27.68 2.81
CA ALA A 541 59.42 -28.60 3.93
C ALA A 541 58.07 -28.43 4.65
N GLY A 542 57.37 -27.32 4.39
CA GLY A 542 56.13 -26.92 5.05
C GLY A 542 56.37 -25.92 6.18
N GLU A 543 55.41 -25.00 6.36
CA GLU A 543 55.49 -23.98 7.41
C GLU A 543 55.06 -24.54 8.78
N ASP A 544 56.03 -25.07 9.52
CA ASP A 544 55.89 -25.35 10.95
C ASP A 544 57.15 -25.00 11.75
N LYS A 545 57.00 -24.84 13.06
CA LYS A 545 58.11 -24.44 13.95
C LYS A 545 59.11 -25.59 14.08
N LEU A 546 60.39 -25.30 13.84
CA LEU A 546 61.46 -26.26 14.12
C LEU A 546 61.78 -26.31 15.62
N GLU A 547 62.14 -27.50 16.07
CA GLU A 547 62.74 -27.74 17.38
C GLU A 547 64.24 -27.87 17.18
N ALA A 548 65.03 -27.18 18.02
CA ALA A 548 66.48 -27.14 17.88
C ALA A 548 67.14 -27.34 19.23
N GLU A 549 68.12 -28.22 19.27
CA GLU A 549 68.93 -28.55 20.43
C GLU A 549 70.41 -28.53 20.03
N ILE A 550 71.20 -27.79 20.81
CA ILE A 550 72.64 -27.67 20.59
C ILE A 550 73.37 -28.42 21.72
N GLU A 551 74.20 -29.39 21.37
CA GLU A 551 74.92 -30.26 22.32
C GLU A 551 76.44 -30.14 22.12
N TYR A 552 77.19 -29.91 23.20
CA TYR A 552 78.64 -29.77 23.20
C TYR A 552 79.35 -31.12 23.42
N GLU A 553 80.60 -31.22 22.95
CA GLU A 553 81.51 -32.35 23.18
C GLU A 553 81.71 -32.59 24.69
N GLY A 554 81.03 -33.60 25.25
CA GLY A 554 80.90 -33.84 26.69
C GLY A 554 79.45 -34.02 27.18
N GLY A 555 78.46 -33.83 26.31
CA GLY A 555 77.04 -34.10 26.56
C GLY A 555 76.27 -32.95 27.20
N GLN A 556 76.90 -31.79 27.38
CA GLN A 556 76.26 -30.59 27.89
C GLN A 556 75.39 -29.95 26.80
N ARG A 557 74.17 -29.51 27.14
CA ARG A 557 73.23 -28.87 26.20
C ARG A 557 73.22 -27.35 26.41
N SER A 558 73.14 -26.61 25.30
CA SER A 558 72.91 -25.16 25.33
C SER A 558 71.47 -24.86 25.77
N THR A 559 71.31 -23.81 26.57
CA THR A 559 70.01 -23.32 27.06
C THR A 559 69.55 -22.05 26.36
N ASP A 560 70.35 -21.53 25.44
CA ASP A 560 70.21 -20.21 24.83
C ASP A 560 69.84 -20.25 23.33
N VAL A 561 69.42 -21.40 22.82
CA VAL A 561 68.97 -21.57 21.43
C VAL A 561 67.67 -20.80 21.17
N LYS A 562 67.71 -19.85 20.22
CA LYS A 562 66.56 -19.08 19.78
C LYS A 562 66.24 -19.40 18.32
N VAL A 563 65.00 -19.82 18.07
CA VAL A 563 64.49 -20.05 16.71
C VAL A 563 63.58 -18.89 16.32
N THR A 564 63.92 -18.19 15.24
CA THR A 564 63.10 -17.13 14.64
C THR A 564 62.79 -17.49 13.18
N SER A 565 61.73 -16.93 12.60
CA SER A 565 61.31 -17.24 11.22
C SER A 565 61.12 -15.96 10.41
N LYS A 566 61.64 -15.95 9.18
CA LYS A 566 61.47 -14.85 8.23
C LYS A 566 61.48 -15.39 6.80
N GLY A 567 60.30 -15.48 6.19
CA GLY A 567 60.10 -15.77 4.76
C GLY A 567 60.67 -17.12 4.30
N GLY A 568 60.02 -18.24 4.67
CA GLY A 568 60.44 -19.60 4.29
C GLY A 568 61.72 -20.10 4.96
N ILE A 569 62.50 -19.21 5.58
CA ILE A 569 63.77 -19.50 6.26
C ILE A 569 63.60 -19.32 7.77
N GLN A 570 64.07 -20.30 8.54
CA GLN A 570 64.17 -20.23 10.00
C GLN A 570 65.62 -20.01 10.42
N TYR A 571 65.84 -19.18 11.42
CA TYR A 571 67.15 -18.78 11.93
C TYR A 571 67.28 -19.30 13.36
N LEU A 572 68.29 -20.12 13.59
CA LEU A 572 68.66 -20.65 14.89
C LEU A 572 69.89 -19.88 15.38
N ALA A 573 69.73 -19.08 16.43
CA ALA A 573 70.81 -18.32 17.04
C ALA A 573 71.18 -18.92 18.40
N PHE A 574 72.47 -19.07 18.68
CA PHE A 574 73.00 -19.49 19.99
C PHE A 574 74.41 -18.95 20.21
N ASN A 575 74.84 -18.83 21.47
CA ASN A 575 76.18 -18.39 21.83
C ASN A 575 76.99 -19.59 22.37
N PRO A 576 78.09 -20.00 21.72
CA PRO A 576 78.93 -21.08 22.22
C PRO A 576 79.53 -20.72 23.58
N SER A 577 79.37 -21.60 24.57
CA SER A 577 79.86 -21.38 25.94
C SER A 577 81.19 -22.08 26.27
N ALA A 578 81.67 -22.94 25.37
CA ALA A 578 82.93 -23.68 25.50
C ALA A 578 83.55 -23.98 24.13
N GLU A 579 84.87 -24.17 24.10
CA GLU A 579 85.60 -24.65 22.92
C GLU A 579 85.34 -26.15 22.72
N GLY A 580 85.15 -26.59 21.46
CA GLY A 580 84.95 -28.01 21.12
C GLY A 580 83.98 -28.22 19.96
N ARG A 581 83.73 -29.48 19.60
CA ARG A 581 82.69 -29.81 18.63
C ARG A 581 81.30 -29.59 19.22
N VAL A 582 80.39 -29.11 18.39
CA VAL A 582 79.00 -28.83 18.75
C VAL A 582 78.10 -29.53 17.75
N LEU A 583 77.12 -30.28 18.23
CA LEU A 583 76.12 -30.97 17.41
C LEU A 583 74.82 -30.16 17.43
N ALA A 584 74.32 -29.78 16.24
CA ALA A 584 73.06 -29.09 16.10
C ALA A 584 71.93 -30.05 15.69
N LYS A 585 71.20 -30.57 16.68
CA LYS A 585 70.04 -31.44 16.44
C LYS A 585 68.79 -30.61 16.17
N ILE A 586 68.36 -30.61 14.92
CA ILE A 586 67.20 -29.87 14.44
C ILE A 586 66.12 -30.85 13.97
N THR A 587 64.93 -30.76 14.56
CA THR A 587 63.80 -31.63 14.27
C THR A 587 62.56 -30.85 13.83
N MET A 588 61.77 -31.47 12.96
CA MET A 588 60.41 -31.04 12.62
C MET A 588 59.45 -32.15 13.01
N HIS A 589 58.56 -31.86 13.96
CA HIS A 589 57.67 -32.85 14.59
C HIS A 589 58.41 -34.08 15.13
N GLY A 590 59.57 -33.87 15.77
CA GLY A 590 60.41 -34.93 16.35
C GLY A 590 61.28 -35.70 15.34
N GLU A 591 61.18 -35.42 14.04
CA GLU A 591 62.00 -36.05 13.01
C GLU A 591 63.15 -35.14 12.57
N ASN A 592 64.38 -35.69 12.49
CA ASN A 592 65.56 -34.93 12.08
C ASN A 592 65.41 -34.40 10.65
N ILE A 593 65.74 -33.13 10.45
CA ILE A 593 65.90 -32.57 9.10
C ILE A 593 67.19 -33.08 8.46
N LYS A 594 67.32 -32.89 7.14
CA LYS A 594 68.56 -33.21 6.44
C LYS A 594 69.72 -32.38 7.04
N GLU A 595 70.86 -33.03 7.28
CA GLU A 595 72.09 -32.41 7.83
C GLU A 595 72.01 -31.94 9.30
N SER A 596 70.94 -32.31 10.03
CA SER A 596 70.72 -32.12 11.49
C SER A 596 71.70 -32.87 12.41
N THR A 597 72.72 -33.54 11.86
CA THR A 597 73.66 -34.36 12.64
C THR A 597 75.12 -34.05 12.31
N TYR A 598 75.40 -32.83 11.86
CA TYR A 598 76.76 -32.34 11.63
C TYR A 598 77.21 -31.37 12.71
#